data_AF-A0A1I4JMJ1-F1
#
_entry.id   AF-A0A1I4JMJ1-F1
#
_cell.length_a   1.000
_cell.length_b   1.000
_cell.length_c   1.000
_cell.angle_alpha   90.00
_cell.angle_beta   90.00
_cell.angle_gamma   90.00
#
_symmetry.space_group_name_H-M   'P 1'
#
loop_
_entity.id
_entity.type
_entity.pdbx_description
1 polymer ?
#
loop_
_entity_poly.entity_id
_entity_poly.type
_entity_poly.pdbx_seq_one_letter_code
_entity_poly.pdbx_strand_id
1 'polypeptide(L)'
;MFISLLELTMVGMAFGAAAMYNLHHQKRITMLIFLLFVCTFYIGLLIAGFSWLQAAEAAFLFDLLRFLTAASAAVFGCMFYLPYYGFFHARSGYLWLALTLLFLYTGWHAGHWASSFVTGMLLMFLFAAAYVAGNTVQSILHFKMRGRFFVPYIPFAGLLFFSLIMLL
;
A
#
# COMPACT_ATOMS: atom_id res chain seq x y z
N MET A 1 -3.05 -10.56 13.16
CA MET A 1 -1.61 -10.76 12.88
C MET A 1 -1.32 -11.35 11.49
N PHE A 2 -1.71 -12.59 11.17
CA PHE A 2 -1.38 -13.19 9.85
C PHE A 2 -1.96 -12.39 8.67
N ILE A 3 -3.24 -12.01 8.74
CA ILE A 3 -3.91 -11.18 7.71
C ILE A 3 -3.17 -9.85 7.55
N SER A 4 -2.81 -9.18 8.65
CA SER A 4 -2.07 -7.91 8.65
C SER A 4 -0.68 -7.99 8.00
N LEU A 5 0.04 -9.11 8.20
CA LEU A 5 1.32 -9.36 7.53
C LEU A 5 1.13 -9.53 6.02
N LEU A 6 0.11 -10.28 5.63
CA LEU A 6 -0.24 -10.49 4.25
C LEU A 6 -0.65 -9.16 3.60
N GLU A 7 -1.45 -8.34 4.27
CA GLU A 7 -1.83 -7.01 3.80
C GLU A 7 -0.61 -6.12 3.54
N LEU A 8 0.30 -6.05 4.51
CA LEU A 8 1.53 -5.28 4.42
C LEU A 8 2.44 -5.74 3.28
N THR A 9 2.56 -7.06 3.08
CA THR A 9 3.31 -7.61 1.94
C THR A 9 2.66 -7.32 0.59
N MET A 10 1.34 -7.47 0.46
CA MET A 10 0.61 -7.19 -0.78
C MET A 10 0.73 -5.71 -1.16
N VAL A 11 0.56 -4.82 -0.19
CA VAL A 11 0.70 -3.38 -0.40
C VAL A 11 2.13 -3.01 -0.77
N GLY A 12 3.13 -3.53 -0.05
CA GLY A 12 4.54 -3.36 -0.39
C GLY A 12 4.83 -3.79 -1.84
N MET A 13 4.43 -5.01 -2.22
CA MET A 13 4.66 -5.54 -3.57
C MET A 13 3.94 -4.73 -4.65
N ALA A 14 2.68 -4.34 -4.45
CA ALA A 14 1.91 -3.55 -5.42
C ALA A 14 2.55 -2.18 -5.66
N PHE A 15 3.00 -1.50 -4.60
CA PHE A 15 3.70 -0.22 -4.71
C PHE A 15 5.08 -0.36 -5.35
N GLY A 16 5.82 -1.41 -5.01
CA GLY A 16 7.08 -1.75 -5.66
C GLY A 16 6.91 -1.94 -7.16
N ALA A 17 5.93 -2.74 -7.55
CA ALA A 17 5.60 -3.01 -8.94
C ALA A 17 5.18 -1.74 -9.69
N ALA A 18 4.38 -0.87 -9.07
CA ALA A 18 3.95 0.38 -9.69
C ALA A 18 5.08 1.42 -9.83
N ALA A 19 6.05 1.43 -8.92
CA ALA A 19 7.18 2.35 -8.97
C ALA A 19 8.13 2.08 -10.14
N MET A 20 8.16 0.85 -10.68
CA MET A 20 8.94 0.47 -11.87
C MET A 20 8.62 1.35 -13.08
N TYR A 21 7.38 1.80 -13.22
CA TYR A 21 6.93 2.63 -14.35
C TYR A 21 7.38 4.10 -14.25
N ASN A 22 8.02 4.51 -13.15
CA ASN A 22 8.47 5.88 -12.93
C ASN A 22 10.00 5.97 -12.79
N LEU A 23 10.74 5.35 -13.72
CA LEU A 23 12.21 5.19 -13.68
C LEU A 23 12.98 6.49 -13.39
N HIS A 24 12.62 7.60 -14.03
CA HIS A 24 13.31 8.89 -13.84
C HIS A 24 13.10 9.52 -12.46
N HIS A 25 12.02 9.18 -11.77
CA HIS A 25 11.67 9.71 -10.46
C HIS A 25 11.65 8.63 -9.37
N GLN A 26 12.13 7.42 -9.69
CA GLN A 26 11.99 6.24 -8.85
C GLN A 26 12.58 6.46 -7.45
N LYS A 27 13.81 7.01 -7.36
CA LYS A 27 14.43 7.31 -6.05
C LYS A 27 13.57 8.23 -5.18
N ARG A 28 12.99 9.27 -5.78
CA ARG A 28 12.13 10.23 -5.06
C ARG A 28 10.83 9.58 -4.61
N ILE A 29 10.17 8.82 -5.49
CA ILE A 29 8.93 8.11 -5.18
C ILE A 29 9.17 7.07 -4.10
N THR A 30 10.24 6.28 -4.19
CA THR A 30 10.62 5.30 -3.16
C THR A 30 10.82 5.98 -1.81
N MET A 31 11.57 7.08 -1.74
CA MET A 31 11.73 7.85 -0.49
C MET A 31 10.40 8.34 0.06
N LEU A 32 9.52 8.90 -0.79
CA LEU A 32 8.20 9.37 -0.36
C LEU A 32 7.32 8.24 0.17
N ILE A 33 7.33 7.07 -0.48
CA ILE A 33 6.58 5.89 -0.04
C ILE A 33 7.06 5.42 1.34
N PHE A 34 8.37 5.30 1.54
CA PHE A 34 8.91 4.89 2.82
C PHE A 34 8.65 5.92 3.91
N LEU A 35 8.82 7.21 3.62
CA LEU A 35 8.53 8.27 4.57
C LEU A 35 7.06 8.26 4.98
N LEU A 36 6.16 8.15 3.99
CA LEU A 36 4.72 8.08 4.24
C LEU A 36 4.36 6.87 5.09
N PHE A 37 4.91 5.69 4.76
CA PHE A 37 4.70 4.47 5.54
C PHE A 37 5.22 4.60 6.98
N VAL A 38 6.41 5.18 7.19
CA VAL A 38 6.97 5.42 8.53
C VAL A 38 6.11 6.38 9.33
N CYS A 39 5.66 7.49 8.71
CA CYS A 39 4.79 8.45 9.36
C CYS A 39 3.45 7.83 9.75
N THR A 40 2.78 7.11 8.84
CA THR A 40 1.49 6.47 9.14
C THR A 40 1.62 5.32 10.12
N PHE A 41 2.71 4.56 10.06
CA PHE A 41 3.04 3.52 11.03
C PHE A 41 3.23 4.10 12.43
N TYR A 42 3.98 5.19 12.56
CA TYR A 42 4.20 5.86 13.83
C TYR A 42 2.89 6.43 14.40
N ILE A 43 2.04 7.02 13.56
CA ILE A 43 0.69 7.45 13.95
C ILE A 43 -0.12 6.25 14.47
N GLY A 44 -0.08 5.12 13.78
CA GLY A 44 -0.70 3.87 14.23
C GLY A 44 -0.25 3.40 15.61
N LEU A 45 1.07 3.41 15.83
CA LEU A 45 1.68 3.04 17.10
C LEU A 45 1.30 3.99 18.24
N LEU A 46 1.29 5.30 17.99
CA LEU A 46 0.85 6.30 18.97
C LEU A 46 -0.62 6.09 19.35
N ILE A 47 -1.50 5.92 18.36
CA ILE A 47 -2.93 5.69 18.58
C ILE A 47 -3.16 4.42 19.40
N ALA A 48 -2.41 3.36 19.14
CA ALA A 48 -2.50 2.10 19.87
C ALA A 48 -2.08 2.20 21.35
N GLY A 49 -1.17 3.12 21.66
CA GLY A 49 -0.71 3.40 23.03
C GLY A 49 -1.72 4.17 23.88
N PHE A 50 -2.70 4.85 23.28
CA PHE A 50 -3.78 5.52 24.01
C PHE A 50 -4.90 4.54 24.35
N SER A 51 -4.91 4.06 25.59
CA SER A 51 -5.91 3.11 26.12
C SER A 51 -7.37 3.57 25.99
N TRP A 52 -7.63 4.88 25.84
CA TRP A 52 -8.96 5.43 25.62
C TRP A 52 -9.57 5.08 24.25
N LEU A 53 -8.73 4.76 23.26
CA LEU A 53 -9.15 4.34 21.92
C LEU A 53 -9.33 2.82 21.79
N GLN A 54 -9.15 2.04 22.87
CA GLN A 54 -9.32 0.58 22.86
C GLN A 54 -10.78 0.12 23.10
N ALA A 55 -11.71 1.05 23.29
CA ALA A 55 -13.13 0.74 23.46
C ALA A 55 -13.80 0.36 22.13
N ALA A 56 -14.93 -0.36 22.21
CA ALA A 56 -15.71 -0.91 21.09
C ALA A 56 -16.05 0.07 19.94
N GLU A 57 -15.91 1.38 20.15
CA GLU A 57 -16.02 2.42 19.12
C GLU A 57 -14.91 2.37 18.06
N ALA A 58 -13.73 1.81 18.39
CA ALA A 58 -12.64 1.62 17.43
C ALA A 58 -12.94 0.55 16.37
N ALA A 59 -13.82 -0.42 16.66
CA ALA A 59 -14.21 -1.44 15.68
C ALA A 59 -14.97 -0.82 14.50
N PHE A 60 -15.96 0.04 14.79
CA PHE A 60 -16.70 0.75 13.74
C PHE A 60 -15.82 1.72 12.96
N LEU A 61 -14.94 2.46 13.64
CA LEU A 61 -13.99 3.35 12.98
C LEU A 61 -13.05 2.58 12.05
N PHE A 62 -12.60 1.40 12.48
CA PHE A 62 -11.73 0.54 11.71
C PHE A 62 -12.44 -0.03 10.47
N ASP A 63 -13.66 -0.53 10.63
CA ASP A 63 -14.48 -1.02 9.51
C ASP A 63 -14.83 0.08 8.52
N LEU A 64 -15.13 1.28 9.00
CA LEU A 64 -15.38 2.46 8.16
C LEU A 64 -14.13 2.86 7.37
N LEU A 65 -12.96 2.93 8.04
CA LEU A 65 -11.70 3.26 7.38
C LEU A 65 -11.31 2.20 6.36
N ARG A 66 -11.51 0.92 6.69
CA ARG A 66 -11.31 -0.24 5.82
C ARG A 66 -12.18 -0.13 4.57
N PHE A 67 -13.48 0.13 4.74
CA PHE A 67 -14.42 0.33 3.64
C PHE A 67 -14.05 1.53 2.76
N LEU A 68 -13.79 2.69 3.35
CA LEU A 68 -13.42 3.90 2.60
C LEU A 68 -12.12 3.71 1.82
N THR A 69 -11.14 3.04 2.41
CA THR A 69 -9.86 2.73 1.77
C THR A 69 -10.07 1.77 0.59
N ALA A 70 -10.82 0.69 0.78
CA ALA A 70 -11.13 -0.26 -0.30
C ALA A 70 -11.93 0.40 -1.43
N ALA A 71 -12.99 1.15 -1.09
CA ALA A 71 -13.84 1.84 -2.06
C ALA A 71 -13.06 2.90 -2.84
N SER A 72 -12.25 3.72 -2.16
CA SER A 72 -11.42 4.73 -2.84
C SER A 72 -10.37 4.08 -3.74
N ALA A 73 -9.67 3.03 -3.28
CA ALA A 73 -8.73 2.27 -4.09
C ALA A 73 -9.38 1.69 -5.36
N ALA A 74 -10.57 1.11 -5.24
CA ALA A 74 -11.31 0.56 -6.37
C ALA A 74 -11.79 1.65 -7.34
N VAL A 75 -12.46 2.69 -6.83
CA VAL A 75 -13.02 3.77 -7.67
C VAL A 75 -11.92 4.57 -8.35
N PHE A 76 -10.95 5.09 -7.60
CA PHE A 76 -9.88 5.89 -8.19
C PHE A 76 -8.96 5.06 -9.06
N GLY A 77 -8.73 3.79 -8.69
CA GLY A 77 -8.03 2.83 -9.51
C GLY A 77 -8.71 2.63 -10.87
N CYS A 78 -10.01 2.35 -10.90
CA CYS A 78 -10.74 2.18 -12.16
C CYS A 78 -10.80 3.46 -13.01
N MET A 79 -10.94 4.64 -12.38
CA MET A 79 -11.14 5.90 -13.10
C MET A 79 -9.85 6.55 -13.59
N PHE A 80 -8.75 6.42 -12.84
CA PHE A 80 -7.53 7.22 -13.07
C PHE A 80 -6.26 6.39 -13.27
N TYR A 81 -6.34 5.05 -13.23
CA TYR A 81 -5.19 4.22 -13.52
C TYR A 81 -4.79 4.32 -14.99
N LEU A 82 -3.52 4.67 -15.22
CA LEU A 82 -2.92 4.79 -16.55
C LEU A 82 -1.89 3.66 -16.75
N PRO A 83 -2.19 2.68 -17.61
CA PRO A 83 -1.24 1.63 -17.97
C PRO A 83 0.07 2.23 -18.49
N TYR A 84 1.20 1.59 -18.17
CA TYR A 84 2.57 2.02 -18.53
C TYR A 84 3.10 3.27 -17.82
N TYR A 85 2.25 4.08 -17.20
CA TYR A 85 2.64 5.23 -16.41
C TYR A 85 2.64 4.93 -14.90
N GLY A 86 1.90 3.89 -14.50
CA GLY A 86 1.81 3.45 -13.11
C GLY A 86 0.95 4.39 -12.25
N PHE A 87 1.07 4.23 -10.93
CA PHE A 87 0.23 4.95 -9.97
C PHE A 87 0.64 6.42 -9.73
N PHE A 88 1.89 6.76 -10.02
CA PHE A 88 2.50 8.03 -9.59
C PHE A 88 2.66 9.07 -10.71
N HIS A 89 1.91 8.89 -11.80
CA HIS A 89 2.01 9.80 -12.93
C HIS A 89 1.18 11.07 -12.71
N ALA A 90 1.64 12.20 -13.25
CA ALA A 90 0.97 13.50 -13.08
C ALA A 90 -0.49 13.51 -13.60
N ARG A 91 -0.81 12.64 -14.57
CA ARG A 91 -2.17 12.47 -15.11
C ARG A 91 -3.03 11.46 -14.36
N SER A 92 -2.48 10.72 -13.40
CA SER A 92 -3.22 9.76 -12.57
C SER A 92 -4.13 10.43 -11.53
N GLY A 93 -4.32 11.75 -11.61
CA GLY A 93 -5.38 12.48 -10.92
C GLY A 93 -5.40 12.21 -9.41
N TYR A 94 -6.55 11.82 -8.87
CA TYR A 94 -6.79 11.55 -7.46
C TYR A 94 -6.26 10.21 -6.95
N LEU A 95 -5.57 9.43 -7.79
CA LEU A 95 -5.07 8.11 -7.38
C LEU A 95 -4.12 8.21 -6.19
N TRP A 96 -3.30 9.27 -6.10
CA TRP A 96 -2.42 9.48 -4.95
C TRP A 96 -3.18 9.57 -3.61
N LEU A 97 -4.42 10.09 -3.62
CA LEU A 97 -5.25 10.19 -2.42
C LEU A 97 -5.78 8.82 -1.97
N ALA A 98 -6.10 7.94 -2.93
CA ALA A 98 -6.41 6.55 -2.62
C ALA A 98 -5.20 5.80 -2.03
N LEU A 99 -4.01 6.08 -2.56
CA LEU A 99 -2.76 5.49 -2.07
C LEU A 99 -2.41 6.00 -0.67
N THR A 100 -2.61 7.29 -0.37
CA THR A 100 -2.37 7.82 0.99
C THR A 100 -3.33 7.23 2.01
N LEU A 101 -4.61 7.05 1.66
CA LEU A 101 -5.57 6.33 2.50
C LEU A 101 -5.14 4.87 2.73
N LEU A 102 -4.63 4.20 1.69
CA LEU A 102 -4.08 2.85 1.79
C LEU A 102 -2.91 2.76 2.76
N PHE A 103 -1.98 3.71 2.69
CA PHE A 103 -0.85 3.82 3.61
C PHE A 103 -1.27 4.17 5.03
N LEU A 104 -2.30 4.99 5.18
CA LEU A 104 -2.87 5.33 6.48
C LEU A 104 -3.48 4.09 7.13
N TYR A 105 -4.33 3.36 6.41
CA TYR A 105 -4.94 2.12 6.90
C TYR A 105 -3.88 1.07 7.23
N THR A 106 -2.97 0.77 6.29
CA THR A 106 -1.96 -0.28 6.51
C THR A 106 -0.93 0.09 7.58
N GLY A 107 -0.49 1.35 7.61
CA GLY A 107 0.40 1.88 8.64
C GLY A 107 -0.26 1.89 10.01
N TRP A 108 -1.51 2.36 10.11
CA TRP A 108 -2.28 2.29 11.35
C TRP A 108 -2.41 0.84 11.80
N HIS A 109 -2.93 -0.03 10.95
CA HIS A 109 -3.19 -1.42 11.29
C HIS A 109 -1.90 -2.12 11.73
N ALA A 110 -0.80 -1.97 10.99
CA ALA A 110 0.50 -2.53 11.36
C ALA A 110 1.05 -1.96 12.69
N GLY A 111 0.90 -0.65 12.92
CA GLY A 111 1.32 0.02 14.14
C GLY A 111 0.51 -0.40 15.38
N HIS A 112 -0.78 -0.71 15.19
CA HIS A 112 -1.63 -1.22 16.27
C HIS A 112 -1.21 -2.59 16.78
N TRP A 113 -0.74 -3.46 15.88
CA TRP A 113 -0.20 -4.77 16.24
C TRP A 113 1.25 -4.72 16.74
N ALA A 114 1.96 -3.62 16.50
CA ALA A 114 3.34 -3.47 16.92
C ALA A 114 3.42 -3.20 18.43
N SER A 115 3.43 -4.28 19.21
CA SER A 115 3.57 -4.25 20.68
C SER A 115 4.95 -3.77 21.16
N SER A 116 5.93 -3.65 20.27
CA SER A 116 7.27 -3.22 20.60
C SER A 116 7.95 -2.49 19.44
N PHE A 117 8.95 -1.67 19.76
CA PHE A 117 9.82 -1.03 18.77
C PHE A 117 10.50 -2.05 17.84
N VAL A 118 10.92 -3.20 18.37
CA VAL A 118 11.54 -4.30 17.61
C VAL A 118 10.56 -4.86 16.57
N THR A 119 9.30 -5.10 16.96
CA THR A 119 8.25 -5.54 16.05
C THR A 119 8.02 -4.52 14.94
N GLY A 120 8.06 -3.22 15.27
CA GLY A 120 7.94 -2.15 14.28
C GLY A 120 9.09 -2.14 13.27
N MET A 121 10.33 -2.30 13.71
CA MET A 121 11.47 -2.41 12.79
C MET A 121 11.32 -3.63 11.85
N LEU A 122 10.89 -4.77 12.37
CA LEU A 122 10.67 -5.98 11.55
C LEU A 122 9.58 -5.76 10.49
N LEU A 123 8.48 -5.10 10.84
CA LEU A 123 7.40 -4.77 9.89
C LEU A 123 7.87 -3.78 8.81
N MET A 124 8.71 -2.80 9.18
CA MET A 124 9.34 -1.91 8.20
C MET A 124 10.28 -2.66 7.24
N PHE A 125 11.10 -3.57 7.76
CA PHE A 125 11.97 -4.41 6.92
C PHE A 125 11.15 -5.32 6.00
N LEU A 126 10.06 -5.89 6.49
CA LEU A 126 9.16 -6.72 5.69
C LEU A 126 8.51 -5.89 4.57
N PHE A 127 8.03 -4.68 4.87
CA PHE A 127 7.49 -3.78 3.86
C PHE A 127 8.56 -3.42 2.82
N ALA A 128 9.79 -3.12 3.25
CA ALA A 128 10.90 -2.82 2.34
C ALA A 128 11.24 -4.01 1.44
N ALA A 129 11.33 -5.21 2.00
CA ALA A 129 11.61 -6.43 1.25
C ALA A 129 10.49 -6.72 0.23
N ALA A 130 9.22 -6.60 0.64
CA ALA A 130 8.07 -6.75 -0.24
C ALA A 130 8.07 -5.71 -1.38
N TYR A 131 8.40 -4.45 -1.06
CA TYR A 131 8.54 -3.38 -2.05
C TYR A 131 9.61 -3.68 -3.09
N VAL A 132 10.80 -4.08 -2.64
CA VAL A 132 11.90 -4.47 -3.56
C VAL A 132 11.48 -5.67 -4.40
N ALA A 133 10.89 -6.69 -3.78
CA ALA A 133 10.42 -7.89 -4.48
C ALA A 133 9.38 -7.55 -5.57
N GLY A 134 8.38 -6.72 -5.26
CA GLY A 134 7.38 -6.29 -6.22
C GLY A 134 7.97 -5.54 -7.42
N ASN A 135 8.92 -4.63 -7.15
CA ASN A 135 9.64 -3.89 -8.20
C ASN A 135 10.45 -4.83 -9.10
N THR A 136 11.20 -5.77 -8.50
CA THR A 136 12.00 -6.75 -9.24
C THR A 136 11.13 -7.69 -10.07
N VAL A 137 10.06 -8.25 -9.49
CA VAL A 137 9.13 -9.15 -10.19
C VAL A 137 8.49 -8.43 -11.37
N GLN A 138 7.98 -7.21 -11.18
CA GLN A 138 7.38 -6.44 -12.25
C GLN A 138 8.39 -6.09 -13.35
N SER A 139 9.64 -5.78 -12.98
CA SER A 139 10.71 -5.52 -13.93
C SER A 139 11.03 -6.75 -14.79
N ILE A 140 11.12 -7.94 -14.17
CA ILE A 140 11.34 -9.22 -14.87
C ILE A 140 10.16 -9.55 -15.79
N LEU A 141 8.92 -9.39 -15.31
CA LEU A 141 7.72 -9.61 -16.11
C LEU A 141 7.66 -8.68 -17.31
N HIS A 142 7.95 -7.39 -17.11
CA HIS A 142 7.98 -6.42 -18.20
C HIS A 142 9.07 -6.74 -19.22
N PHE A 143 10.24 -7.21 -18.78
CA PHE A 143 11.32 -7.61 -19.67
C PHE A 143 10.97 -8.88 -20.47
N LYS A 144 10.51 -9.94 -19.81
CA LYS A 144 10.20 -11.23 -20.44
C LYS A 144 8.97 -11.17 -21.33
N MET A 145 7.95 -10.40 -20.94
CA MET A 145 6.66 -10.33 -21.61
C MET A 145 6.48 -9.02 -22.40
N ARG A 146 7.61 -8.48 -22.91
CA ARG A 146 7.63 -7.23 -23.66
C ARG A 146 6.60 -7.26 -24.80
N GLY A 147 5.78 -6.21 -24.89
CA GLY A 147 4.74 -6.07 -25.91
C GLY A 147 3.39 -6.70 -25.56
N ARG A 148 3.24 -7.38 -24.41
CA ARG A 148 1.95 -7.85 -23.93
C ARG A 148 1.19 -6.71 -23.24
N PHE A 149 0.00 -6.39 -23.75
CA PHE A 149 -0.83 -5.29 -23.26
C PHE A 149 -1.29 -5.39 -21.81
N PHE A 150 -1.35 -6.60 -21.23
CA PHE A 150 -1.87 -6.80 -19.87
C PHE A 150 -0.83 -6.61 -18.76
N VAL A 151 0.47 -6.67 -19.07
CA VAL A 151 1.55 -6.62 -18.05
C VAL A 151 1.52 -5.35 -17.21
N PRO A 152 1.24 -4.16 -17.78
CA PRO A 152 1.12 -2.96 -16.98
C PRO A 152 -0.08 -2.98 -16.05
N TYR A 153 -1.13 -3.77 -16.31
CA TYR A 153 -2.30 -3.82 -15.43
C TYR A 153 -2.07 -4.66 -14.17
N ILE A 154 -0.95 -5.39 -14.06
CA ILE A 154 -0.66 -6.28 -12.93
C ILE A 154 -0.64 -5.55 -11.57
N PRO A 155 0.03 -4.39 -11.41
CA PRO A 155 0.00 -3.65 -10.14
C PRO A 155 -1.42 -3.20 -9.78
N PHE A 156 -2.21 -2.79 -10.77
CA PHE A 156 -3.60 -2.41 -10.56
C PHE A 156 -4.48 -3.59 -10.17
N ALA A 157 -4.33 -4.75 -10.82
CA ALA A 157 -5.01 -5.98 -10.45
C ALA A 157 -4.66 -6.39 -9.01
N GLY A 158 -3.40 -6.25 -8.60
CA GLY A 158 -2.96 -6.48 -7.22
C GLY A 158 -3.65 -5.54 -6.22
N LEU A 159 -3.76 -4.25 -6.56
CA LEU A 159 -4.45 -3.25 -5.74
C LEU A 159 -5.96 -3.52 -5.63
N LEU A 160 -6.62 -3.92 -6.74
CA LEU A 160 -8.03 -4.32 -6.73
C LEU A 160 -8.25 -5.58 -5.89
N PHE A 161 -7.42 -6.61 -6.09
CA PHE A 161 -7.50 -7.84 -5.30
C PHE A 161 -7.32 -7.55 -3.81
N PHE A 162 -6.35 -6.69 -3.47
CA PHE A 162 -6.16 -6.21 -2.11
C PHE A 162 -7.41 -5.50 -1.57
N SER A 163 -8.03 -4.60 -2.34
CA SER A 163 -9.25 -3.91 -1.92
C SER A 163 -10.42 -4.86 -1.66
N LEU A 164 -10.52 -5.97 -2.40
CA LEU A 164 -11.53 -7.00 -2.18
C LEU A 164 -11.26 -7.81 -0.92
N ILE A 165 -10.00 -8.19 -0.66
CA ILE A 165 -9.60 -8.84 0.60
C ILE A 165 -9.87 -7.91 1.79
N MET A 166 -9.64 -6.62 1.62
CA MET A 166 -10.04 -5.61 2.60
C MET A 166 -11.56 -5.50 2.79
N LEU A 167 -12.42 -6.23 2.10
CA LEU A 167 -13.87 -6.20 2.36
C LEU A 167 -14.42 -7.53 2.88
N LEU A 168 -13.59 -8.59 2.97
CA LEU A 168 -13.94 -9.92 3.46
C LEU A 168 -13.63 -10.10 4.94
#